data_AF-A0A1G3VXP0-F1
#
_entry.id   AF-A0A1G3VXP0-F1
#
_cell.length_a   1.000
_cell.length_b   1.000
_cell.length_c   1.000
_cell.angle_alpha   90.00
_cell.angle_beta   90.00
_cell.angle_gamma   90.00
#
_symmetry.space_group_name_H-M   'P 1'
#
loop_
_entity.id
_entity.type
_entity.pdbx_description
1 polymer ?
#
loop_
_entity_poly.entity_id
_entity_poly.type
_entity_poly.pdbx_seq_one_letter_code
_entity_poly.pdbx_strand_id
1 'polypeptide(L)'
;MITPEFGPRVRLACLLTEASVEATPRVKNDFCTKCNACIRVCPAQAIEEPQSGQPYAINRFACRAYRQAGLVCSVCLKVCDEATGAAHH
;
A
#
# COMPACT_ATOMS: atom_id res chain seq x y z
N MET A 1 -2.07 -2.66 1.93
CA MET A 1 -2.34 -4.03 1.43
C MET A 1 -1.55 -4.22 0.15
N ILE A 2 -0.92 -5.38 -0.01
CA ILE A 2 -0.17 -5.79 -1.19
C ILE A 2 -0.73 -7.16 -1.57
N THR A 3 -1.04 -7.37 -2.85
CA THR A 3 -1.54 -8.65 -3.39
C THR A 3 -0.42 -9.37 -4.14
N PRO A 4 -0.38 -10.71 -4.14
CA PRO A 4 0.62 -11.47 -4.90
C PRO A 4 0.62 -11.14 -6.40
N GLU A 5 -0.55 -10.95 -6.99
CA GLU A 5 -0.70 -10.86 -8.44
C GLU A 5 -0.45 -9.44 -8.97
N PHE A 6 -0.75 -8.41 -8.18
CA PHE A 6 -0.76 -7.01 -8.66
C PHE A 6 -0.03 -6.03 -7.72
N GLY A 7 0.64 -6.54 -6.69
CA GLY A 7 1.21 -5.71 -5.64
C GLY A 7 0.13 -4.83 -4.98
N PRO A 8 0.40 -3.55 -4.66
CA PRO A 8 -0.58 -2.63 -4.11
C PRO A 8 -1.43 -1.93 -5.19
N ARG A 9 -1.30 -2.25 -6.48
CA ARG A 9 -1.99 -1.55 -7.60
C ARG A 9 -3.42 -2.06 -7.83
N VAL A 10 -4.17 -2.26 -6.75
CA VAL A 10 -5.55 -2.78 -6.77
C VAL A 10 -6.48 -1.75 -6.15
N ARG A 11 -7.65 -1.54 -6.77
CA ARG A 11 -8.76 -0.79 -6.17
C ARG A 11 -9.75 -1.78 -5.59
N LEU A 12 -10.00 -1.68 -4.29
CA LEU A 12 -10.97 -2.53 -3.61
C LEU A 12 -12.36 -1.89 -3.66
N ALA A 13 -13.37 -2.73 -3.85
CA ALA A 13 -14.76 -2.41 -3.64
C ALA A 13 -15.36 -3.43 -2.67
N CYS A 14 -16.41 -3.05 -1.95
CA CYS A 14 -17.10 -3.91 -1.00
C CYS A 14 -18.60 -3.86 -1.29
N LEU A 15 -19.25 -5.03 -1.27
CA LEU A 15 -20.69 -5.19 -1.34
C LEU A 15 -21.15 -5.90 -0.07
N LEU A 16 -22.05 -5.27 0.67
CA LEU A 16 -22.68 -5.87 1.84
C LEU A 16 -23.98 -6.55 1.41
N THR A 17 -24.21 -7.78 1.87
CA THR A 17 -25.38 -8.58 1.51
C THR A 17 -25.74 -9.54 2.62
N GLU A 18 -27.03 -9.88 2.73
CA GLU A 18 -27.55 -10.92 3.63
C GLU A 18 -27.56 -12.31 2.96
N ALA A 19 -27.14 -12.40 1.69
CA ALA A 19 -27.01 -13.68 1.01
C ALA A 19 -25.98 -14.57 1.74
N SER A 20 -26.31 -15.85 1.91
CA SER A 20 -25.39 -16.82 2.52
C SER A 20 -24.20 -17.05 1.58
N VAL A 21 -23.00 -16.68 2.01
CA VAL A 21 -21.75 -16.86 1.26
C VAL A 21 -20.69 -17.46 2.20
N GLU A 22 -20.04 -18.52 1.75
CA GLU A 22 -18.94 -19.15 2.49
C GLU A 22 -17.73 -18.23 2.56
N ALA A 23 -17.17 -18.06 3.75
CA ALA A 23 -16.01 -17.19 3.97
C ALA A 23 -14.73 -17.83 3.39
N THR A 24 -14.00 -17.08 2.57
CA THR A 24 -12.66 -17.49 2.15
C THR A 24 -11.65 -17.39 3.29
N PRO A 25 -10.69 -18.34 3.40
CA PRO A 25 -9.62 -18.27 4.38
C PRO A 25 -8.79 -16.98 4.25
N ARG A 26 -8.35 -16.44 5.39
CA ARG A 26 -7.47 -15.27 5.42
C ARG A 26 -6.04 -15.66 5.05
N VAL A 27 -5.46 -14.98 4.06
CA VAL A 27 -4.02 -15.01 3.79
C VAL A 27 -3.28 -14.21 4.87
N LYS A 28 -2.30 -14.82 5.54
CA LYS A 28 -1.53 -14.22 6.65
C LYS A 28 -0.16 -13.67 6.24
N ASN A 29 0.23 -13.83 4.98
CA ASN A 29 1.54 -13.43 4.48
C ASN A 29 1.67 -11.90 4.43
N ASP A 30 2.82 -11.41 4.87
CA ASP A 30 3.27 -10.04 4.58
C ASP A 30 4.11 -10.08 3.30
N PHE A 31 3.66 -9.39 2.27
CA PHE A 31 4.36 -9.29 0.99
C PHE A 31 5.32 -8.09 0.96
N CYS A 32 5.36 -7.26 2.00
CA CYS A 32 6.31 -6.16 2.07
C CYS A 32 7.74 -6.70 2.28
N THR A 33 8.64 -6.45 1.34
CA THR A 33 10.06 -6.81 1.43
C THR A 33 10.87 -5.88 2.34
N LYS A 34 10.24 -4.89 2.96
CA LYS A 34 10.87 -3.86 3.80
C LYS A 34 11.96 -3.05 3.06
N CYS A 35 11.82 -2.91 1.73
CA CYS A 35 12.79 -2.21 0.89
C CYS A 35 12.82 -0.69 1.07
N ASN A 36 11.83 -0.10 1.76
CA ASN A 36 11.64 1.33 1.99
C ASN A 36 11.57 2.20 0.70
N ALA A 37 11.31 1.60 -0.47
CA ALA A 37 11.20 2.34 -1.74
C ALA A 37 10.08 3.40 -1.70
N CYS A 38 8.92 3.05 -1.13
CA CYS A 38 7.80 3.97 -0.98
C CYS A 38 8.09 5.16 -0.06
N ILE A 39 8.94 4.98 0.95
CA ILE A 39 9.41 6.05 1.86
C ILE A 39 10.29 7.02 1.08
N ARG A 40 11.32 6.49 0.38
CA ARG A 40 12.31 7.30 -0.34
C ARG A 40 11.70 8.23 -1.38
N VAL A 41 10.62 7.82 -2.05
CA VAL A 41 10.02 8.59 -3.15
C VAL A 41 8.81 9.43 -2.76
N CYS A 42 8.34 9.37 -1.51
CA CYS A 42 7.12 10.06 -1.12
C CYS A 42 7.36 11.58 -1.07
N PRO A 43 6.78 12.39 -1.99
CA PRO A 43 7.06 13.82 -2.04
C PRO A 43 6.43 14.59 -0.86
N ALA A 44 5.43 13.99 -0.21
CA ALA A 44 4.77 14.54 0.96
C ALA A 44 5.45 14.14 2.28
N GLN A 45 6.52 13.32 2.22
CA GLN A 45 7.14 12.69 3.39
C GLN A 45 6.11 12.05 4.33
N ALA A 46 5.07 11.44 3.74
CA ALA A 46 3.92 10.94 4.48
C ALA A 46 4.08 9.50 4.97
N ILE A 47 5.22 8.85 4.70
CA ILE A 47 5.50 7.46 5.06
C ILE A 47 6.84 7.46 5.78
N GLU A 48 6.87 6.86 6.96
CA GLU A 48 8.07 6.75 7.81
C GLU A 48 8.36 5.27 8.10
N GLU A 49 9.59 4.99 8.54
CA GLU A 49 9.92 3.67 9.05
C GLU A 49 9.09 3.39 10.32
N PRO A 50 8.47 2.21 10.41
CA PRO A 50 7.67 1.90 11.57
C PRO A 50 8.56 1.66 12.79
N GLN A 51 8.02 1.97 13.97
CA GLN A 51 8.61 1.53 15.22
C GLN A 51 8.62 -0.01 15.29
N SER A 52 9.54 -0.57 16.09
CA SER A 52 9.66 -2.02 16.25
C SER A 52 8.31 -2.67 16.60
N GLY A 53 7.90 -3.65 15.79
CA GLY A 53 6.63 -4.37 15.97
C GLY A 53 5.38 -3.64 15.45
N GLN A 54 5.51 -2.43 14.91
CA GLN A 54 4.39 -1.69 14.33
C GLN A 54 4.32 -1.86 12.80
N PRO A 55 3.12 -1.79 12.19
CA PRO A 55 2.98 -1.76 10.75
C PRO A 55 3.41 -0.39 10.19
N TYR A 56 3.83 -0.36 8.93
CA TYR A 56 3.98 0.90 8.19
C TYR A 56 2.67 1.68 8.20
N ALA A 57 2.77 2.98 8.43
CA ALA A 57 1.64 3.90 8.44
C ALA A 57 1.85 5.04 7.46
N ILE A 58 0.75 5.53 6.88
CA ILE A 58 0.75 6.72 6.04
C ILE A 58 0.10 7.86 6.84
N ASN A 59 0.81 8.98 7.00
CA ASN A 59 0.23 10.22 7.45
C ASN A 59 -0.79 10.71 6.41
N ARG A 60 -2.06 10.39 6.65
CA ARG A 60 -3.18 10.69 5.75
C ARG A 60 -3.38 12.19 5.54
N PHE A 61 -3.01 13.04 6.49
CA PHE A 61 -3.14 14.49 6.38
C PHE A 61 -2.10 15.06 5.41
N ALA A 62 -0.82 14.71 5.59
CA ALA A 62 0.24 15.12 4.69
C ALA A 62 0.02 14.58 3.27
N CYS A 63 -0.33 13.30 3.13
CA CYS A 63 -0.63 12.69 1.84
C CYS A 63 -1.83 13.37 1.15
N ARG A 64 -2.91 13.65 1.89
CA ARG A 64 -4.08 14.35 1.35
C ARG A 64 -3.77 15.78 0.94
N ALA A 65 -3.05 16.53 1.77
CA ALA A 65 -2.69 17.92 1.48
C ALA A 65 -1.87 18.01 0.18
N TYR A 66 -0.87 17.12 0.02
CA TYR A 66 -0.09 17.03 -1.22
C TYR A 66 -0.96 16.66 -2.43
N ARG A 67 -1.86 15.68 -2.27
CA ARG A 67 -2.80 15.27 -3.33
C ARG A 67 -3.79 16.37 -3.72
N GLN A 68 -4.16 17.24 -2.79
CA GLN A 68 -5.08 18.37 -3.03
C GLN A 68 -4.38 19.54 -3.73
N ALA A 69 -3.08 19.73 -3.49
CA ALA A 69 -2.29 20.74 -4.18
C ALA A 69 -1.99 20.37 -5.65
N GLY A 70 -2.07 19.08 -6.00
CA GLY A 70 -2.02 18.58 -7.38
C GLY A 70 -3.34 17.97 -7.85
N LEU A 71 -3.36 17.34 -9.03
CA LEU A 71 -4.54 16.59 -9.52
C LEU A 71 -4.58 15.16 -8.95
N VAL A 72 -3.46 14.44 -8.93
CA VAL A 72 -3.36 13.05 -8.46
C VAL A 72 -1.94 12.69 -7.99
N CYS A 73 -1.83 11.76 -7.02
CA CYS A 73 -0.56 11.13 -6.64
C CYS A 73 -0.74 9.61 -6.50
N SER A 74 0.29 8.83 -6.87
CA SER A 74 0.30 7.36 -6.75
C SER A 74 1.74 6.80 -6.76
N VAL A 75 2.74 7.63 -6.45
CA VAL A 75 4.15 7.27 -6.62
C VAL A 75 4.56 6.08 -5.75
N CYS A 76 4.01 5.95 -4.53
CA CYS A 76 4.26 4.80 -3.65
C CYS A 76 3.75 3.47 -4.25
N LEU A 77 2.65 3.51 -5.01
CA LEU A 77 2.12 2.33 -5.72
C LEU A 77 2.94 2.01 -6.97
N LYS A 78 3.51 3.05 -7.61
CA LYS A 78 4.34 2.91 -8.80
C LYS A 78 5.66 2.21 -8.48
N VAL A 79 6.33 2.60 -7.39
CA VAL A 79 7.69 2.12 -7.06
C VAL A 79 7.76 0.86 -6.22
N CYS A 80 6.61 0.31 -5.79
CA CYS A 80 6.63 -0.90 -4.97
C CYS A 80 7.20 -2.08 -5.77
N ASP A 81 8.21 -2.75 -5.20
CA ASP A 81 8.93 -3.86 -5.83
C ASP A 81 8.00 -5.01 -6.22
N GLU A 82 7.05 -5.35 -5.33
CA GLU A 82 5.99 -6.34 -5.59
C GLU A 82 5.07 -5.95 -6.76
N ALA A 83 5.09 -4.69 -7.19
CA ALA A 83 4.31 -4.19 -8.32
C ALA A 83 5.13 -4.09 -9.62
N THR A 84 6.46 -4.01 -9.52
CA THR A 84 7.38 -3.85 -10.65
C THR A 84 8.07 -5.16 -11.02
N GLY A 85 8.05 -6.16 -10.14
CA GLY A 85 8.87 -7.38 -10.29
C GLY A 85 10.38 -7.09 -10.20
N ALA A 86 10.75 -5.88 -9.79
CA ALA A 86 12.15 -5.49 -9.63
C ALA A 86 12.62 -5.95 -8.25
N ALA A 87 13.26 -7.11 -8.20
CA ALA A 87 14.04 -7.50 -7.03
C ALA A 87 15.28 -6.60 -6.97
N HIS A 88 15.20 -5.51 -6.19
CA HIS A 88 16.39 -4.77 -5.81
C HIS A 88 17.10 -5.56 -4.70
N HIS A 89 18.04 -6.42 -5.11
CA HIS A 89 19.11 -6.95 -4.26
C HIS A 89 20.17 -5.86 -4.02
#